data_AF-A0A957DS71-F1
#
_entry.id   AF-A0A957DS71-F1
#
_cell.length_a   1.000
_cell.length_b   1.000
_cell.length_c   1.000
_cell.angle_alpha   90.00
_cell.angle_beta   90.00
_cell.angle_gamma   90.00
#
_symmetry.space_group_name_H-M   'P 1'
#
loop_
_entity.id
_entity.type
_entity.pdbx_description
1 polymer ?
#
loop_
_entity_poly.entity_id
_entity_poly.type
_entity_poly.pdbx_seq_one_letter_code
_entity_poly.pdbx_strand_id
1 'polypeptide(L)'
;MSNIYNPAHFVDQERKFLGFQKLLRPETPQAVMLIQATKDMGKTWLAGRMQHHCQEPAVDLAAVYVDFRNPKQDHHDFLGLVRLIRQQINQPAYFNQLNEIINSFSDVPATAVSGLGLLRQNIVNSFDLDEIRSLCMDITINYEELRGETLSARAGSLVAYCQRRQLLTLLISRCAELRKKLDWWDGLDAYREGTAVTEQPTNAAITEDSMGILRSDSAADQTRIERQINNAFFDALATLLADRASLVLLFDSYEAIKPDAKQWLRQELLTRLRDGQLNKLVIIITGRETPDLSDLKMSNLLVQTNLEPFDEAIVQEYFEERRQVALGLDWRTIVVTSGGVPGALAMMADHAMATTSADDDFFSDL
;
A
#
# COMPACT_ATOMS: atom_id res chain seq x y z
N MET A 1 -3.73 6.98 5.90
CA MET A 1 -4.40 6.16 4.86
C MET A 1 -4.78 7.09 3.74
N SER A 2 -4.33 6.85 2.50
CA SER A 2 -4.77 7.64 1.36
C SER A 2 -6.22 7.28 1.08
N ASN A 3 -7.17 8.13 1.46
CA ASN A 3 -8.57 7.92 1.15
C ASN A 3 -8.76 8.24 -0.35
N ILE A 4 -8.51 7.24 -1.21
CA ILE A 4 -8.59 7.35 -2.68
C ILE A 4 -10.05 7.52 -3.12
N TYR A 5 -11.01 7.20 -2.26
CA TYR A 5 -12.43 7.25 -2.54
C TYR A 5 -13.10 8.50 -1.95
N ASN A 6 -13.69 9.30 -2.84
CA ASN A 6 -14.68 10.34 -2.50
C ASN A 6 -16.07 9.96 -3.06
N PRO A 7 -17.08 9.69 -2.21
CA PRO A 7 -18.43 9.34 -2.64
C PRO A 7 -19.05 10.33 -3.65
N ALA A 8 -18.70 11.62 -3.55
CA ALA A 8 -19.25 12.68 -4.40
C ALA A 8 -18.78 12.62 -5.87
N HIS A 9 -17.73 11.85 -6.18
CA HIS A 9 -17.12 11.81 -7.51
C HIS A 9 -17.47 10.53 -8.29
N PHE A 10 -18.18 9.57 -7.67
CA PHE A 10 -18.23 8.21 -8.20
C PHE A 10 -19.53 7.81 -8.91
N VAL A 11 -19.27 6.88 -9.83
CA VAL A 11 -19.90 6.34 -11.01
C VAL A 11 -20.46 4.97 -10.62
N ASP A 12 -21.76 4.77 -10.79
CA ASP A 12 -22.43 3.52 -10.43
C ASP A 12 -21.78 2.26 -11.09
N GLN A 13 -21.25 1.37 -10.26
CA GLN A 13 -20.82 0.01 -10.62
C GLN A 13 -21.38 -0.98 -9.59
N GLU A 14 -22.61 -0.73 -9.12
CA GLU A 14 -23.23 -1.41 -7.98
C GLU A 14 -23.20 -2.92 -8.15
N ARG A 15 -23.49 -3.42 -9.35
CA ARG A 15 -23.43 -4.86 -9.61
C ARG A 15 -22.08 -5.49 -9.28
N LYS A 16 -20.97 -4.81 -9.59
CA LYS A 16 -19.61 -5.33 -9.34
C LYS A 16 -19.26 -5.18 -7.85
N PHE A 17 -19.72 -4.10 -7.23
CA PHE A 17 -19.58 -3.89 -5.78
C PHE A 17 -20.39 -4.92 -4.95
N LEU A 18 -21.63 -5.21 -5.31
CA LEU A 18 -22.44 -6.28 -4.74
C LEU A 18 -21.78 -7.66 -4.94
N GLY A 19 -21.16 -7.87 -6.11
CA GLY A 19 -20.34 -9.06 -6.37
C GLY A 19 -19.18 -9.20 -5.37
N PHE A 20 -18.49 -8.09 -5.09
CA PHE A 20 -17.46 -8.04 -4.05
C PHE A 20 -18.02 -8.31 -2.65
N GLN A 21 -19.13 -7.68 -2.26
CA GLN A 21 -19.77 -7.96 -0.96
C GLN A 21 -20.18 -9.43 -0.82
N LYS A 22 -20.59 -10.08 -1.92
CA LYS A 22 -20.87 -11.51 -1.94
C LYS A 22 -19.60 -12.33 -1.68
N LEU A 23 -18.44 -11.95 -2.22
CA LEU A 23 -17.16 -12.63 -1.98
C LEU A 23 -16.71 -12.59 -0.51
N LEU A 24 -17.11 -11.56 0.24
CA LEU A 24 -16.76 -11.46 1.66
C LEU A 24 -17.57 -12.42 2.56
N ARG A 25 -18.63 -13.04 2.02
CA ARG A 25 -19.49 -13.93 2.78
C ARG A 25 -18.85 -15.32 2.94
N PRO A 26 -18.87 -15.93 4.14
CA PRO A 26 -18.25 -17.22 4.39
C PRO A 26 -18.74 -18.36 3.50
N GLU A 27 -19.99 -18.31 3.04
CA GLU A 27 -20.60 -19.30 2.16
C GLU A 27 -20.16 -19.21 0.69
N THR A 28 -19.47 -18.13 0.32
CA THR A 28 -19.03 -17.92 -1.06
C THR A 28 -17.70 -18.66 -1.29
N PRO A 29 -17.64 -19.65 -2.19
CA PRO A 29 -16.42 -20.41 -2.43
C PRO A 29 -15.37 -19.61 -3.22
N GLN A 30 -15.80 -18.57 -3.94
CA GLN A 30 -14.88 -17.72 -4.70
C GLN A 30 -14.06 -16.82 -3.77
N ALA A 31 -12.78 -16.68 -4.11
CA ALA A 31 -11.79 -15.92 -3.34
C ALA A 31 -11.01 -14.92 -4.19
N VAL A 32 -11.09 -15.01 -5.53
CA VAL A 32 -10.37 -14.12 -6.45
C VAL A 32 -11.34 -13.43 -7.40
N MET A 33 -11.28 -12.10 -7.46
CA MET A 33 -12.01 -11.29 -8.43
C MET A 33 -11.03 -10.60 -9.38
N LEU A 34 -11.20 -10.84 -10.68
CA LEU A 34 -10.48 -10.13 -11.74
C LEU A 34 -11.41 -9.10 -12.35
N ILE A 35 -10.98 -7.84 -12.35
CA ILE A 35 -11.72 -6.73 -12.96
C ILE A 35 -10.88 -6.13 -14.07
N GLN A 36 -11.26 -6.42 -15.32
CA GLN A 36 -10.58 -5.91 -16.49
C GLN A 36 -11.38 -4.78 -17.14
N ALA A 37 -10.72 -3.67 -17.46
CA ALA A 37 -11.37 -2.60 -18.21
C ALA A 37 -10.34 -1.71 -18.90
N THR A 38 -10.77 -1.02 -19.96
CA THR A 38 -9.97 0.01 -20.63
C THR A 38 -9.69 1.21 -19.71
N LYS A 39 -8.89 2.17 -20.20
CA LYS A 39 -8.52 3.37 -19.45
C LYS A 39 -9.77 4.15 -19.04
N ASP A 40 -9.72 4.80 -17.88
CA ASP A 40 -10.74 5.76 -17.40
C ASP A 40 -12.14 5.17 -17.14
N MET A 41 -12.24 3.84 -17.05
CA MET A 41 -13.47 3.10 -16.71
C MET A 41 -13.79 3.03 -15.20
N GLY A 42 -13.06 3.75 -14.35
CA GLY A 42 -13.33 3.78 -12.90
C GLY A 42 -12.81 2.60 -12.08
N LYS A 43 -11.84 1.81 -12.58
CA LYS A 43 -11.23 0.68 -11.84
C LYS A 43 -10.65 1.07 -10.47
N THR A 44 -9.76 2.06 -10.46
CA THR A 44 -9.11 2.57 -9.23
C THR A 44 -10.13 3.07 -8.22
N TRP A 45 -11.18 3.74 -8.70
CA TRP A 45 -12.28 4.21 -7.86
C TRP A 45 -13.09 3.07 -7.26
N LEU A 46 -13.41 2.04 -8.06
CA LEU A 46 -14.11 0.84 -7.58
C LEU A 46 -13.28 0.10 -6.52
N ALA A 47 -11.97 -0.09 -6.75
CA ALA A 47 -11.07 -0.69 -5.78
C ALA A 47 -10.97 0.15 -4.49
N GLY A 48 -10.93 1.49 -4.61
CA GLY A 48 -10.99 2.40 -3.47
C GLY A 48 -12.30 2.28 -2.68
N ARG A 49 -13.45 2.17 -3.37
CA ARG A 49 -14.77 1.93 -2.74
C ARG A 49 -14.79 0.59 -1.99
N MET A 50 -14.24 -0.47 -2.58
CA MET A 50 -14.13 -1.78 -1.93
C MET A 50 -13.26 -1.72 -0.67
N GLN A 51 -12.11 -1.01 -0.73
CA GLN A 51 -11.26 -0.80 0.45
C GLN A 51 -11.99 -0.01 1.54
N HIS A 52 -12.68 1.07 1.16
CA HIS A 52 -13.46 1.88 2.10
C HIS A 52 -14.53 1.05 2.82
N HIS A 53 -15.26 0.22 2.06
CA HIS A 53 -16.28 -0.66 2.62
C HIS A 53 -15.72 -1.63 3.66
N CYS A 54 -14.54 -2.21 3.43
CA CYS A 54 -13.88 -3.06 4.43
C CYS A 54 -13.59 -2.32 5.74
N GLN A 55 -13.34 -1.00 5.67
CA GLN A 55 -13.00 -0.17 6.83
C GLN A 55 -14.23 0.39 7.55
N GLU A 56 -15.44 0.19 7.00
CA GLU A 56 -16.67 0.60 7.67
C GLU A 56 -16.83 -0.15 9.01
N PRO A 57 -17.28 0.52 10.10
CA PRO A 57 -17.41 -0.12 11.42
C PRO A 57 -18.31 -1.37 11.44
N ALA A 58 -19.25 -1.47 10.51
CA ALA A 58 -20.13 -2.63 10.38
C ALA A 58 -19.44 -3.85 9.74
N VAL A 59 -18.33 -3.64 9.03
CA VAL A 59 -17.58 -4.67 8.30
C VAL A 59 -16.27 -5.00 9.02
N ASP A 60 -15.49 -3.97 9.37
CA ASP A 60 -14.23 -4.05 10.13
C ASP A 60 -13.27 -5.17 9.66
N LEU A 61 -13.01 -5.21 8.36
CA LEU A 61 -12.09 -6.15 7.74
C LEU A 61 -10.76 -5.48 7.39
N ALA A 62 -9.67 -6.20 7.64
CA ALA A 62 -8.35 -5.76 7.19
C ALA A 62 -8.32 -5.74 5.65
N ALA A 63 -7.98 -4.58 5.07
CA ALA A 63 -7.88 -4.40 3.63
C ALA A 63 -6.56 -3.72 3.25
N VAL A 64 -5.77 -4.43 2.45
CA VAL A 64 -4.48 -3.96 1.91
C VAL A 64 -4.70 -3.50 0.48
N TYR A 65 -4.21 -2.31 0.15
CA TYR A 65 -4.33 -1.73 -1.19
C TYR A 65 -2.94 -1.46 -1.78
N VAL A 66 -2.65 -2.10 -2.91
CA VAL A 66 -1.41 -1.99 -3.67
C VAL A 66 -1.75 -1.46 -5.06
N ASP A 67 -1.28 -0.26 -5.38
CA ASP A 67 -1.34 0.31 -6.72
C ASP A 67 0.05 0.27 -7.36
N PHE A 68 0.21 -0.56 -8.38
CA PHE A 68 1.48 -0.74 -9.07
C PHE A 68 1.97 0.50 -9.84
N ARG A 69 1.12 1.51 -10.05
CA ARG A 69 1.53 2.81 -10.61
C ARG A 69 1.97 3.82 -9.56
N ASN A 70 1.70 3.57 -8.28
CA ASN A 70 1.96 4.55 -7.23
C ASN A 70 3.45 4.56 -6.84
N PRO A 71 4.20 5.63 -7.16
CA PRO A 71 5.63 5.68 -6.86
C PRO A 71 5.92 5.68 -5.35
N LYS A 72 4.95 6.05 -4.50
CA LYS A 72 5.10 5.98 -3.04
C LYS A 72 5.07 4.53 -2.53
N GLN A 73 4.47 3.63 -3.30
CA GLN A 73 4.38 2.20 -3.03
C GLN A 73 5.37 1.39 -3.89
N ASP A 74 6.31 2.08 -4.57
CA ASP A 74 7.24 1.42 -5.48
C ASP A 74 8.00 0.31 -4.77
N HIS A 75 7.78 -0.92 -5.24
CA HIS A 75 8.45 -2.12 -4.79
C HIS A 75 9.33 -2.60 -5.97
N HIS A 76 10.61 -2.76 -5.73
CA HIS A 76 11.53 -3.19 -6.79
C HIS A 76 11.50 -4.71 -7.01
N ASP A 77 11.09 -5.47 -5.99
CA ASP A 77 11.16 -6.93 -5.92
C ASP A 77 10.00 -7.52 -5.08
N PHE A 78 9.99 -8.85 -4.93
CA PHE A 78 8.98 -9.55 -4.11
C PHE A 78 9.06 -9.14 -2.63
N LEU A 79 10.26 -8.90 -2.09
CA LEU A 79 10.46 -8.53 -0.68
C LEU A 79 9.83 -7.17 -0.37
N GLY A 80 9.97 -6.20 -1.28
CA GLY A 80 9.30 -4.92 -1.21
C GLY A 80 7.77 -5.06 -1.13
N LEU A 81 7.20 -5.98 -1.93
CA LEU A 81 5.77 -6.27 -1.90
C LEU A 81 5.33 -6.94 -0.59
N VAL A 82 6.08 -7.93 -0.10
CA VAL A 82 5.86 -8.58 1.21
C VAL A 82 5.90 -7.55 2.34
N ARG A 83 6.91 -6.67 2.35
CA ARG A 83 7.05 -5.58 3.33
C ARG A 83 5.87 -4.61 3.27
N LEU A 84 5.42 -4.24 2.07
CA LEU A 84 4.28 -3.36 1.87
C LEU A 84 2.98 -3.98 2.41
N ILE A 85 2.72 -5.24 2.08
CA ILE A 85 1.52 -5.95 2.55
C ILE A 85 1.54 -6.05 4.08
N ARG A 86 2.65 -6.52 4.67
CA ARG A 86 2.85 -6.60 6.12
C ARG A 86 2.58 -5.24 6.80
N GLN A 87 3.16 -4.17 6.25
CA GLN A 87 3.01 -2.83 6.81
C GLN A 87 1.55 -2.35 6.80
N GLN A 88 0.81 -2.63 5.73
CA GLN A 88 -0.59 -2.22 5.62
C GLN A 88 -1.54 -3.07 6.48
N ILE A 89 -1.22 -4.34 6.72
CA ILE A 89 -1.97 -5.18 7.67
C ILE A 89 -1.89 -4.61 9.08
N ASN A 90 -0.75 -4.01 9.45
CA ASN A 90 -0.55 -3.32 10.72
C ASN A 90 -0.85 -4.20 11.96
N GLN A 91 -0.40 -5.45 11.92
CA GLN A 91 -0.51 -6.41 13.02
C GLN A 91 0.87 -7.01 13.35
N PRO A 92 1.80 -6.21 13.91
CA PRO A 92 3.22 -6.56 13.98
C PRO A 92 3.49 -7.88 14.73
N ALA A 93 2.67 -8.21 15.73
CA ALA A 93 2.82 -9.44 16.53
C ALA A 93 2.82 -10.73 15.70
N TYR A 94 2.05 -10.78 14.59
CA TYR A 94 1.99 -11.96 13.72
C TYR A 94 3.26 -12.14 12.86
N PHE A 95 4.06 -11.09 12.69
CA PHE A 95 5.17 -11.06 11.75
C PHE A 95 6.55 -11.03 12.41
N ASN A 96 6.65 -11.29 13.72
CA ASN A 96 7.95 -11.30 14.42
C ASN A 96 8.93 -12.32 13.81
N GLN A 97 8.48 -13.55 13.56
CA GLN A 97 9.32 -14.59 12.94
C GLN A 97 9.77 -14.21 11.52
N LEU A 98 8.90 -13.56 10.74
CA LEU A 98 9.26 -13.03 9.43
C LEU A 98 10.37 -11.97 9.56
N ASN A 99 10.26 -11.07 10.54
CA ASN A 99 11.26 -10.03 10.79
C ASN A 99 12.60 -10.64 11.17
N GLU A 100 12.60 -11.64 12.07
CA GLU A 100 13.81 -12.37 12.47
C GLU A 100 14.52 -13.00 11.26
N ILE A 101 13.75 -13.66 10.39
CA ILE A 101 14.29 -14.28 9.17
C ILE A 101 14.87 -13.23 8.23
N ILE A 102 14.14 -12.15 7.93
CA ILE A 102 14.64 -11.08 7.05
C ILE A 102 15.90 -10.45 7.65
N ASN A 103 15.90 -10.19 8.95
CA ASN A 103 17.03 -9.57 9.64
C ASN A 103 18.27 -10.49 9.65
N SER A 104 18.09 -11.81 9.74
CA SER A 104 19.19 -12.77 9.68
C SER A 104 19.94 -12.76 8.33
N PHE A 105 19.28 -12.29 7.27
CA PHE A 105 19.83 -12.17 5.92
C PHE A 105 20.13 -10.72 5.51
N SER A 106 19.91 -9.76 6.40
CA SER A 106 20.12 -8.33 6.14
C SER A 106 21.44 -7.83 6.73
N ASP A 107 22.09 -6.91 6.02
CA ASP A 107 23.43 -6.38 6.33
C ASP A 107 23.58 -5.44 7.52
N VAL A 108 22.57 -5.39 8.37
CA VAL A 108 22.60 -4.55 9.56
C VAL A 108 22.92 -5.46 10.73
N PRO A 109 24.08 -5.28 11.42
CA PRO A 109 24.38 -6.01 12.65
C PRO A 109 23.16 -5.98 13.59
N ALA A 110 22.76 -7.11 14.18
CA ALA A 110 21.59 -7.15 15.06
C ALA A 110 21.69 -6.12 16.22
N THR A 111 22.89 -5.77 16.66
CA THR A 111 23.19 -4.64 17.58
C THR A 111 22.78 -3.29 17.00
N ALA A 112 23.14 -3.00 15.74
CA ALA A 112 22.75 -1.80 15.02
C ALA A 112 21.23 -1.71 14.80
N VAL A 113 20.52 -2.83 14.64
CA VAL A 113 19.04 -2.83 14.55
C VAL A 113 18.41 -2.38 15.86
N SER A 114 18.88 -2.92 16.99
CA SER A 114 18.47 -2.46 18.33
C SER A 114 18.87 -1.00 18.58
N GLY A 115 20.06 -0.58 18.12
CA GLY A 115 20.55 0.80 18.22
C GLY A 115 19.72 1.80 17.40
N LEU A 116 19.26 1.43 16.20
CA LEU A 116 18.41 2.30 15.38
C LEU A 116 17.02 2.45 16.00
N GLY A 117 16.48 1.38 16.59
CA GLY A 117 15.25 1.42 17.38
C GLY A 117 15.38 2.33 18.61
N LEU A 118 16.50 2.24 19.32
CA LEU A 118 16.81 3.09 20.48
C LEU A 118 17.01 4.56 20.07
N LEU A 119 17.72 4.82 18.97
CA LEU A 119 17.87 6.16 18.39
C LEU A 119 16.52 6.78 18.05
N ARG A 120 15.63 6.02 17.40
CA ARG A 120 14.26 6.48 17.14
C ARG A 120 13.55 6.84 18.43
N GLN A 121 13.60 5.97 19.45
CA GLN A 121 12.94 6.21 20.72
C GLN A 121 13.50 7.45 21.44
N ASN A 122 14.82 7.64 21.40
CA ASN A 122 15.48 8.82 21.95
C ASN A 122 15.05 10.09 21.23
N ILE A 123 14.88 10.04 19.90
CA ILE A 123 14.35 11.17 19.12
C ILE A 123 12.92 11.49 19.56
N VAL A 124 12.04 10.48 19.63
CA VAL A 124 10.63 10.65 20.05
C VAL A 124 10.51 11.21 21.46
N ASN A 125 11.39 10.80 22.37
CA ASN A 125 11.34 11.23 23.77
C ASN A 125 11.93 12.63 24.00
N SER A 126 12.73 13.14 23.06
CA SER A 126 13.56 14.35 23.27
C SER A 126 13.22 15.53 22.37
N PHE A 127 12.43 15.29 21.32
CA PHE A 127 12.05 16.27 20.32
C PHE A 127 10.56 16.24 20.04
N ASP A 128 9.99 17.39 19.73
CA ASP A 128 8.64 17.50 19.15
C ASP A 128 8.68 17.56 17.60
N LEU A 129 7.50 17.67 16.97
CA LEU A 129 7.39 17.66 15.51
C LEU A 129 8.03 18.88 14.83
N ASP A 130 7.98 20.05 15.47
CA ASP A 130 8.57 21.27 14.94
C ASP A 130 10.10 21.23 15.09
N GLU A 131 10.60 20.69 16.21
CA GLU A 131 12.02 20.46 16.39
C GLU A 131 12.58 19.42 15.42
N ILE A 132 11.82 18.34 15.10
CA ILE A 132 12.23 17.41 14.03
C ILE A 132 12.27 18.13 12.67
N ARG A 133 11.34 19.05 12.39
CA ARG A 133 11.37 19.84 11.14
C ARG A 133 12.64 20.69 11.07
N SER A 134 13.00 21.38 12.15
CA SER A 134 14.25 22.14 12.24
C SER A 134 15.48 21.24 12.12
N LEU A 135 15.47 20.07 12.78
CA LEU A 135 16.55 19.09 12.67
C LEU A 135 16.75 18.61 11.22
N CYS A 136 15.66 18.38 10.48
CA CYS A 136 15.72 18.01 9.08
C CYS A 136 16.35 19.12 8.23
N MET A 137 15.98 20.39 8.48
CA MET A 137 16.60 21.53 7.80
C MET A 137 18.11 21.62 8.05
N ASP A 138 18.54 21.45 9.31
CA ASP A 138 19.95 21.51 9.70
C ASP A 138 20.81 20.47 8.96
N ILE A 139 20.26 19.28 8.70
CA ILE A 139 20.95 18.19 7.99
C ILE A 139 20.57 18.11 6.50
N THR A 140 19.95 19.17 5.96
CA THR A 140 19.59 19.31 4.55
C THR A 140 18.65 18.21 4.03
N ILE A 141 17.71 17.77 4.87
CA ILE A 141 16.64 16.82 4.54
C ILE A 141 15.33 17.59 4.39
N ASN A 142 14.61 17.32 3.30
CA ASN A 142 13.27 17.87 3.12
C ASN A 142 12.29 17.15 4.07
N TYR A 143 11.80 17.87 5.08
CA TYR A 143 10.87 17.32 6.07
C TYR A 143 9.64 16.68 5.42
N GLU A 144 9.13 17.26 4.33
CA GLU A 144 7.94 16.77 3.62
C GLU A 144 8.15 15.39 2.95
N GLU A 145 9.39 14.95 2.76
CA GLU A 145 9.71 13.61 2.22
C GLU A 145 9.60 12.50 3.28
N LEU A 146 9.54 12.87 4.57
CA LEU A 146 9.38 11.90 5.66
C LEU A 146 7.94 11.39 5.72
N ARG A 147 7.78 10.09 6.01
CA ARG A 147 6.47 9.44 6.10
C ARG A 147 5.87 9.62 7.51
N GLY A 148 4.53 9.62 7.58
CA GLY A 148 3.76 9.62 8.83
C GLY A 148 3.29 11.02 9.27
N GLU A 149 2.28 11.06 10.13
CA GLU A 149 1.75 12.33 10.70
C GLU A 149 2.04 12.45 12.19
N THR A 150 2.37 11.33 12.85
CA THR A 150 2.72 11.30 14.27
C THR A 150 4.23 11.48 14.47
N LEU A 151 4.61 11.97 15.65
CA LEU A 151 6.01 12.13 16.06
C LEU A 151 6.81 10.83 15.89
N SER A 152 6.25 9.71 16.37
CA SER A 152 6.86 8.39 16.27
C SER A 152 7.07 7.95 14.82
N ALA A 153 6.06 8.14 13.96
CA ALA A 153 6.16 7.78 12.55
C ALA A 153 7.20 8.64 11.81
N ARG A 154 7.22 9.95 12.08
CA ARG A 154 8.21 10.89 11.50
C ARG A 154 9.63 10.60 11.96
N ALA A 155 9.84 10.34 13.25
CA ALA A 155 11.13 9.95 13.80
C ALA A 155 11.63 8.63 13.18
N GLY A 156 10.75 7.63 13.05
CA GLY A 156 11.07 6.38 12.38
C GLY A 156 11.43 6.58 10.91
N SER A 157 10.67 7.41 10.19
CA SER A 157 10.97 7.74 8.80
C SER A 157 12.29 8.50 8.64
N LEU A 158 12.63 9.39 9.57
CA LEU A 158 13.88 10.14 9.56
C LEU A 158 15.09 9.22 9.73
N VAL A 159 15.07 8.34 10.74
CA VAL A 159 16.16 7.38 10.98
C VAL A 159 16.34 6.46 9.76
N ALA A 160 15.25 5.94 9.21
CA ALA A 160 15.30 5.09 8.02
C ALA A 160 15.81 5.84 6.77
N TYR A 161 15.41 7.10 6.60
CA TYR A 161 15.88 7.95 5.49
C TYR A 161 17.41 8.18 5.60
N CYS A 162 17.87 8.56 6.79
CA CYS A 162 19.29 8.78 7.06
C CYS A 162 20.12 7.50 6.88
N GLN A 163 19.59 6.34 7.29
CA GLN A 163 20.26 5.06 7.09
C GLN A 163 20.49 4.76 5.60
N ARG A 164 19.45 4.89 4.76
CA ARG A 164 19.53 4.59 3.32
C ARG A 164 20.52 5.47 2.57
N ARG A 165 20.69 6.71 3.03
CA ARG A 165 21.58 7.69 2.40
C ARG A 165 22.93 7.85 3.10
N GLN A 166 23.25 6.97 4.05
CA GLN A 166 24.50 7.01 4.84
C GLN A 166 24.70 8.35 5.59
N LEU A 167 23.59 8.96 6.05
CA LEU A 167 23.56 10.23 6.79
C LEU A 167 23.38 10.04 8.31
N LEU A 168 23.42 8.79 8.81
CA LEU A 168 23.21 8.48 10.24
C LEU A 168 24.19 9.21 11.15
N THR A 169 25.48 9.22 10.79
CA THR A 169 26.52 9.90 11.58
C THR A 169 26.23 11.40 11.72
N LEU A 170 25.73 12.03 10.67
CA LEU A 170 25.35 13.45 10.67
C LEU A 170 24.13 13.71 11.55
N LEU A 171 23.09 12.87 11.44
CA LEU A 171 21.90 12.94 12.29
C LEU A 171 22.26 12.79 13.77
N ILE A 172 23.01 11.74 14.11
CA ILE A 172 23.38 11.42 15.50
C ILE A 172 24.26 12.54 16.10
N SER A 173 25.22 13.05 15.33
CA SER A 173 26.07 14.17 15.76
C SER A 173 25.22 15.41 16.05
N ARG A 174 24.24 15.71 15.19
CA ARG A 174 23.37 16.86 15.39
C ARG A 174 22.44 16.69 16.59
N CYS A 175 21.90 15.49 16.81
CA CYS A 175 21.14 15.18 18.03
C CYS A 175 22.00 15.35 19.30
N ALA A 176 23.24 14.88 19.27
CA ALA A 176 24.18 15.00 20.39
C ALA A 176 24.53 16.47 20.70
N GLU A 177 24.66 17.32 19.69
CA GLU A 177 24.87 18.76 19.86
C GLU A 177 23.67 19.45 20.53
N LEU A 178 22.45 19.15 20.05
CA LEU A 178 21.21 19.75 20.55
C LEU A 178 20.81 19.23 21.93
N ARG A 179 21.23 18.01 22.29
CA ARG A 179 20.84 17.32 23.53
C ARG A 179 22.01 16.51 24.11
N LYS A 180 22.98 17.21 24.69
CA LYS A 180 24.23 16.64 25.26
C LYS A 180 24.07 15.66 26.43
N LYS A 181 22.87 15.52 26.99
CA LYS A 181 22.60 14.69 28.18
C LYS A 181 22.31 13.22 27.87
N LEU A 182 22.05 12.88 26.61
CA LEU A 182 21.74 11.51 26.19
C LEU A 182 22.92 10.93 25.42
N ASP A 183 23.12 9.63 25.57
CA ASP A 183 24.04 8.90 24.70
C ASP A 183 23.31 8.52 23.42
N TRP A 184 23.63 9.25 22.34
CA TRP A 184 23.02 9.07 21.03
C TRP A 184 23.67 7.96 20.20
N TRP A 185 24.80 7.41 20.67
CA TRP A 185 25.55 6.35 19.99
C TRP A 185 25.28 4.94 20.54
N ASP A 186 24.45 4.82 21.58
CA ASP A 186 24.15 3.54 22.22
C ASP A 186 23.60 2.50 21.23
N GLY A 187 24.27 1.36 21.12
CA GLY A 187 23.97 0.29 20.16
C GLY A 187 24.31 0.60 18.70
N LEU A 188 24.98 1.72 18.40
CA LEU A 188 25.28 2.20 17.05
C LEU A 188 26.79 2.31 16.75
N ASP A 189 27.64 1.67 17.56
CA ASP A 189 29.11 1.74 17.41
C ASP A 189 29.60 1.33 16.02
N ALA A 190 28.89 0.41 15.35
CA ALA A 190 29.20 0.01 13.97
C ALA A 190 29.14 1.17 12.95
N TYR A 191 28.39 2.23 13.24
CA TYR A 191 28.29 3.44 12.39
C TYR A 191 29.26 4.55 12.79
N ARG A 192 29.96 4.40 13.93
CA ARG A 192 30.86 5.41 14.46
C ARG A 192 32.24 5.37 13.80
N GLU A 193 32.71 4.18 13.42
CA GLU A 193 34.07 3.97 12.90
C GLU A 193 34.12 3.27 11.53
N GLY A 194 32.97 2.97 10.91
CA GLY A 194 32.92 2.27 9.61
C GLY A 194 33.40 0.81 9.69
N THR A 195 33.48 0.25 10.89
CA THR A 195 33.95 -1.11 11.17
C THR A 195 32.81 -1.98 11.70
N ALA A 196 32.62 -3.13 11.04
CA ALA A 196 31.70 -4.16 11.49
C ALA A 196 32.24 -4.81 12.77
N VAL A 197 31.52 -4.66 13.90
CA VAL A 197 31.85 -5.35 15.14
C VAL A 197 30.90 -6.52 15.35
N THR A 198 31.53 -7.68 15.50
CA THR A 198 31.04 -8.98 15.93
C THR A 198 30.60 -8.93 17.39
N GLU A 199 29.30 -8.89 17.66
CA GLU A 199 28.69 -9.54 18.83
C GLU A 199 27.16 -9.44 18.72
N GLN A 200 26.46 -10.56 18.94
CA GLN A 200 25.00 -10.68 18.88
C GLN A 200 24.39 -10.35 20.24
N PRO A 201 23.35 -9.50 20.34
CA PRO A 201 22.54 -9.40 21.53
C PRO A 201 21.38 -10.40 21.49
N THR A 202 21.08 -10.91 22.67
CA THR A 202 20.03 -11.88 22.99
C THR A 202 18.62 -11.28 22.99
N ASN A 203 17.68 -12.00 22.37
CA ASN A 203 16.22 -12.05 22.60
C ASN A 203 15.56 -10.85 23.31
N ALA A 204 15.47 -9.71 22.62
CA ALA A 204 14.40 -8.73 22.82
C ALA A 204 13.53 -8.74 21.57
N ALA A 205 12.19 -8.78 21.76
CA ALA A 205 11.19 -8.96 20.71
C ALA A 205 11.47 -8.07 19.47
N ILE A 206 11.95 -8.70 18.39
CA ILE A 206 12.24 -8.00 17.13
C ILE A 206 10.90 -7.68 16.46
N THR A 207 10.33 -6.54 16.81
CA THR A 207 9.05 -6.07 16.25
C THR A 207 9.20 -5.48 14.85
N GLU A 208 10.43 -5.22 14.40
CA GLU A 208 10.70 -4.52 13.14
C GLU A 208 11.81 -5.19 12.31
N ASP A 209 11.66 -5.04 10.99
CA ASP A 209 12.61 -5.51 9.98
C ASP A 209 13.63 -4.39 9.71
N SER A 210 14.89 -4.75 9.55
CA SER A 210 16.05 -3.89 9.28
C SER A 210 15.98 -3.10 7.98
N MET A 211 14.97 -3.34 7.12
CA MET A 211 14.76 -2.71 5.81
C MET A 211 15.98 -2.80 4.87
N GLY A 212 16.90 -3.71 5.17
CA GLY A 212 18.13 -3.95 4.42
C GLY A 212 17.89 -4.71 3.12
N ILE A 213 18.93 -4.72 2.28
CA ILE A 213 19.03 -5.60 1.10
C ILE A 213 19.44 -6.98 1.60
N LEU A 214 18.89 -8.03 1.01
CA LEU A 214 19.25 -9.41 1.33
C LEU A 214 20.66 -9.72 0.80
N ARG A 215 21.52 -10.31 1.64
CA ARG A 215 22.77 -10.91 1.17
C ARG A 215 22.54 -12.32 0.68
N SER A 216 23.03 -12.61 -0.52
CA SER A 216 23.15 -13.97 -1.05
C SER A 216 24.51 -14.16 -1.69
N ASP A 217 25.25 -15.17 -1.25
CA ASP A 217 26.58 -15.48 -1.80
C ASP A 217 26.48 -16.24 -3.14
N SER A 218 25.30 -16.76 -3.47
CA SER A 218 25.01 -17.45 -4.73
C SER A 218 23.53 -17.36 -5.12
N ALA A 219 23.20 -17.68 -6.37
CA ALA A 219 21.80 -17.77 -6.83
C ALA A 219 21.00 -18.88 -6.11
N ALA A 220 21.67 -19.96 -5.70
CA ALA A 220 21.06 -21.03 -4.93
C ALA A 220 20.70 -20.55 -3.50
N ASP A 221 21.58 -19.75 -2.90
CA ASP A 221 21.32 -19.13 -1.59
C ASP A 221 20.20 -18.11 -1.69
N GLN A 222 20.16 -17.29 -2.76
CA GLN A 222 19.06 -16.38 -3.00
C GLN A 222 17.73 -17.12 -3.03
N THR A 223 17.61 -18.18 -3.85
CA THR A 223 16.38 -18.98 -3.95
C THR A 223 15.97 -19.58 -2.58
N ARG A 224 16.95 -20.02 -1.78
CA ARG A 224 16.70 -20.55 -0.44
C ARG A 224 16.19 -19.46 0.51
N ILE A 225 16.80 -18.29 0.50
CA ILE A 225 16.42 -17.13 1.33
C ILE A 225 15.00 -16.69 0.97
N GLU A 226 14.71 -16.51 -0.32
CA GLU A 226 13.38 -16.14 -0.82
C GLU A 226 12.32 -17.12 -0.36
N ARG A 227 12.60 -18.43 -0.45
CA ARG A 227 11.68 -19.48 0.04
C ARG A 227 11.44 -19.38 1.55
N GLN A 228 12.47 -19.14 2.35
CA GLN A 228 12.33 -19.02 3.80
C GLN A 228 11.49 -17.79 4.18
N ILE A 229 11.74 -16.65 3.53
CA ILE A 229 10.97 -15.42 3.72
C ILE A 229 9.51 -15.64 3.32
N ASN A 230 9.26 -16.24 2.15
CA ASN A 230 7.90 -16.53 1.68
C ASN A 230 7.17 -17.46 2.64
N ASN A 231 7.79 -18.56 3.08
CA ASN A 231 7.17 -19.48 4.03
C ASN A 231 6.80 -18.76 5.33
N ALA A 232 7.73 -18.01 5.92
CA ALA A 232 7.46 -17.25 7.15
C ALA A 232 6.34 -16.20 6.98
N PHE A 233 6.29 -15.53 5.83
CA PHE A 233 5.24 -14.59 5.51
C PHE A 233 3.87 -15.27 5.41
N PHE A 234 3.79 -16.41 4.71
CA PHE A 234 2.54 -17.14 4.56
C PHE A 234 2.10 -17.85 5.84
N ASP A 235 3.02 -18.34 6.66
CA ASP A 235 2.71 -18.89 7.99
C ASP A 235 2.11 -17.80 8.91
N ALA A 236 2.67 -16.59 8.86
CA ALA A 236 2.13 -15.43 9.56
C ALA A 236 0.73 -15.06 9.05
N LEU A 237 0.52 -15.03 7.73
CA LEU A 237 -0.80 -14.78 7.13
C LEU A 237 -1.82 -15.85 7.50
N ALA A 238 -1.45 -17.13 7.45
CA ALA A 238 -2.33 -18.24 7.80
C ALA A 238 -2.75 -18.15 9.27
N THR A 239 -1.81 -17.82 10.17
CA THR A 239 -2.09 -17.59 11.60
C THR A 239 -3.05 -16.41 11.79
N LEU A 240 -2.81 -15.30 11.11
CA LEU A 240 -3.69 -14.13 11.13
C LEU A 240 -5.12 -14.47 10.65
N LEU A 241 -5.24 -15.24 9.57
CA LEU A 241 -6.52 -15.67 8.98
C LEU A 241 -7.26 -16.70 9.85
N ALA A 242 -6.53 -17.50 10.62
CA ALA A 242 -7.11 -18.42 11.59
C ALA A 242 -7.76 -17.66 12.76
N ASP A 243 -7.07 -16.64 13.28
CA ASP A 243 -7.52 -15.83 14.43
C ASP A 243 -8.60 -14.81 14.08
N ARG A 244 -8.66 -14.37 12.82
CA ARG A 244 -9.58 -13.31 12.36
C ARG A 244 -10.65 -13.81 11.41
N ALA A 245 -11.51 -12.88 11.00
CA ALA A 245 -12.47 -13.08 9.91
C ALA A 245 -11.72 -13.16 8.56
N SER A 246 -11.84 -12.17 7.69
CA SER A 246 -11.26 -12.19 6.35
C SER A 246 -10.18 -11.11 6.18
N LEU A 247 -9.24 -11.35 5.27
CA LEU A 247 -8.27 -10.36 4.80
C LEU A 247 -8.55 -10.08 3.33
N VAL A 248 -8.58 -8.82 2.93
CA VAL A 248 -8.74 -8.41 1.54
C VAL A 248 -7.44 -7.83 1.01
N LEU A 249 -6.93 -8.37 -0.10
CA LEU A 249 -5.81 -7.81 -0.85
C LEU A 249 -6.32 -7.24 -2.17
N LEU A 250 -6.18 -5.93 -2.36
CA LEU A 250 -6.55 -5.23 -3.58
C LEU A 250 -5.28 -4.84 -4.34
N PHE A 251 -5.13 -5.35 -5.55
CA PHE A 251 -4.05 -5.03 -6.47
C PHE A 251 -4.61 -4.23 -7.64
N ASP A 252 -4.31 -2.93 -7.71
CA ASP A 252 -4.70 -2.06 -8.82
C ASP A 252 -3.56 -1.82 -9.79
N SER A 253 -3.94 -1.45 -11.02
CA SER A 253 -3.03 -1.15 -12.11
C SER A 253 -2.14 -2.34 -12.47
N TYR A 254 -2.73 -3.55 -12.55
CA TYR A 254 -1.98 -4.79 -12.79
C TYR A 254 -1.06 -4.72 -14.02
N GLU A 255 -1.38 -3.97 -15.07
CA GLU A 255 -0.50 -3.78 -16.22
C GLU A 255 0.87 -3.15 -15.89
N ALA A 256 1.01 -2.49 -14.72
CA ALA A 256 2.23 -1.84 -14.26
C ALA A 256 3.05 -2.72 -13.30
N ILE A 257 2.62 -3.95 -13.02
CA ILE A 257 3.33 -4.88 -12.13
C ILE A 257 4.71 -5.24 -12.71
N LYS A 258 5.74 -5.23 -11.85
CA LYS A 258 7.10 -5.66 -12.24
C LYS A 258 7.18 -7.18 -12.38
N PRO A 259 8.09 -7.73 -13.22
CA PRO A 259 8.20 -9.18 -13.47
C PRO A 259 8.31 -10.03 -12.19
N ASP A 260 9.15 -9.63 -11.24
CA ASP A 260 9.37 -10.41 -10.01
C ASP A 260 8.12 -10.44 -9.13
N ALA A 261 7.45 -9.31 -8.98
CA ALA A 261 6.18 -9.22 -8.25
C ALA A 261 5.05 -10.00 -8.96
N LYS A 262 5.03 -9.97 -10.31
CA LYS A 262 4.10 -10.76 -11.14
C LYS A 262 4.29 -12.26 -10.94
N GLN A 263 5.54 -12.69 -10.94
CA GLN A 263 5.91 -14.08 -10.69
C GLN A 263 5.51 -14.49 -9.28
N TRP A 264 5.84 -13.69 -8.27
CA TRP A 264 5.48 -13.96 -6.87
C TRP A 264 3.97 -14.04 -6.66
N LEU A 265 3.21 -13.07 -7.20
CA LEU A 265 1.76 -13.05 -7.10
C LEU A 265 1.15 -14.35 -7.63
N ARG A 266 1.61 -14.81 -8.80
CA ARG A 266 1.09 -16.01 -9.45
C ARG A 266 1.58 -17.30 -8.79
N GLN A 267 2.89 -17.44 -8.61
CA GLN A 267 3.52 -18.70 -8.22
C GLN A 267 3.47 -18.94 -6.71
N GLU A 268 3.49 -17.88 -5.91
CA GLU A 268 3.51 -18.00 -4.45
C GLU A 268 2.12 -17.73 -3.84
N LEU A 269 1.54 -16.56 -4.09
CA LEU A 269 0.28 -16.15 -3.45
C LEU A 269 -0.93 -16.92 -3.99
N LEU A 270 -1.17 -16.88 -5.31
CA LEU A 270 -2.34 -17.53 -5.92
C LEU A 270 -2.27 -19.06 -5.85
N THR A 271 -1.09 -19.65 -5.95
CA THR A 271 -0.89 -21.10 -5.76
C THR A 271 -1.30 -21.53 -4.35
N ARG A 272 -0.86 -20.83 -3.30
CA ARG A 272 -1.21 -21.17 -1.91
C ARG A 272 -2.69 -20.95 -1.60
N LEU A 273 -3.29 -19.92 -2.19
CA LEU A 273 -4.73 -19.71 -2.12
C LEU A 273 -5.49 -20.88 -2.76
N ARG A 274 -5.09 -21.30 -3.97
CA ARG A 274 -5.67 -22.48 -4.66
C ARG A 274 -5.57 -23.73 -3.81
N ASP A 275 -4.43 -23.95 -3.17
CA ASP A 275 -4.16 -25.14 -2.36
C ASP A 275 -4.83 -25.10 -0.98
N GLY A 276 -5.64 -24.07 -0.68
CA GLY A 276 -6.41 -23.96 0.56
C GLY A 276 -5.59 -23.57 1.79
N GLN A 277 -4.37 -23.06 1.60
CA GLN A 277 -3.49 -22.65 2.70
C GLN A 277 -3.86 -21.27 3.27
N LEU A 278 -4.61 -20.47 2.50
CA LEU A 278 -4.99 -19.09 2.82
C LEU A 278 -6.51 -18.92 2.85
N ASN A 279 -7.18 -19.75 3.66
CA ASN A 279 -8.63 -19.68 3.81
C ASN A 279 -9.06 -18.31 4.34
N LYS A 280 -10.18 -17.78 3.84
CA LYS A 280 -10.70 -16.42 4.14
C LYS A 280 -9.87 -15.25 3.59
N LEU A 281 -8.86 -15.52 2.76
CA LEU A 281 -8.21 -14.48 1.97
C LEU A 281 -9.04 -14.20 0.72
N VAL A 282 -9.39 -12.93 0.51
CA VAL A 282 -10.03 -12.45 -0.72
C VAL A 282 -9.05 -11.56 -1.48
N ILE A 283 -8.88 -11.84 -2.77
CA ILE A 283 -7.95 -11.11 -3.65
C ILE A 283 -8.74 -10.45 -4.78
N ILE A 284 -8.55 -9.14 -4.94
CA ILE A 284 -9.11 -8.35 -6.04
C ILE A 284 -7.95 -7.87 -6.89
N ILE A 285 -7.99 -8.15 -8.20
CA ILE A 285 -6.97 -7.67 -9.14
C ILE A 285 -7.67 -6.85 -10.21
N THR A 286 -7.29 -5.58 -10.32
CA THR A 286 -7.85 -4.63 -11.28
C THR A 286 -6.77 -4.17 -12.26
N GLY A 287 -7.11 -4.08 -13.55
CA GLY A 287 -6.16 -3.67 -14.57
C GLY A 287 -6.75 -3.56 -15.97
N ARG A 288 -5.95 -3.08 -16.92
CA ARG A 288 -6.26 -3.16 -18.36
C ARG A 288 -6.08 -4.56 -18.90
N GLU A 289 -5.13 -5.27 -18.32
CA GLU A 289 -4.97 -6.71 -18.39
C GLU A 289 -5.12 -7.29 -16.98
N THR A 290 -5.39 -8.58 -16.91
CA THR A 290 -5.45 -9.36 -15.67
C THR A 290 -4.55 -10.59 -15.84
N PRO A 291 -4.09 -11.24 -14.75
CA PRO A 291 -3.30 -12.46 -14.89
C PRO A 291 -4.09 -13.53 -15.64
N ASP A 292 -3.45 -14.20 -16.60
CA ASP A 292 -3.96 -15.46 -17.14
C ASP A 292 -3.83 -16.53 -16.05
N LEU A 293 -4.93 -17.11 -15.57
CA LEU A 293 -4.91 -18.12 -14.49
C LEU A 293 -5.34 -19.51 -15.00
N SER A 294 -5.37 -19.71 -16.32
CA SER A 294 -5.86 -20.94 -16.94
C SER A 294 -5.08 -22.19 -16.53
N ASP A 295 -3.77 -22.07 -16.33
CA ASP A 295 -2.88 -23.14 -15.89
C ASP A 295 -3.03 -23.51 -14.40
N LEU A 296 -3.44 -22.56 -13.56
CA LEU A 296 -3.61 -22.77 -12.13
C LEU A 296 -4.89 -23.56 -11.79
N LYS A 297 -5.81 -23.77 -12.74
CA LYS A 297 -7.04 -24.55 -12.57
C LYS A 297 -7.90 -24.12 -11.37
N MET A 298 -7.94 -22.83 -11.07
CA MET A 298 -8.66 -22.27 -9.91
C MET A 298 -10.04 -21.68 -10.29
N SER A 299 -10.71 -22.23 -11.30
CA SER A 299 -11.98 -21.70 -11.83
C SER A 299 -13.11 -21.65 -10.80
N ASN A 300 -13.07 -22.54 -9.81
CA ASN A 300 -14.01 -22.56 -8.67
C ASN A 300 -13.78 -21.41 -7.67
N LEU A 301 -12.58 -20.84 -7.64
CA LEU A 301 -12.21 -19.71 -6.78
C LEU A 301 -12.32 -18.37 -7.49
N LEU A 302 -12.48 -18.37 -8.82
CA LEU A 302 -12.32 -17.21 -9.67
C LEU A 302 -13.66 -16.62 -10.12
N VAL A 303 -13.78 -15.30 -10.01
CA VAL A 303 -14.78 -14.49 -10.70
C VAL A 303 -14.07 -13.52 -11.61
N GLN A 304 -14.40 -13.53 -12.89
CA GLN A 304 -13.90 -12.54 -13.85
C GLN A 304 -15.05 -11.63 -14.28
N THR A 305 -14.78 -10.33 -14.30
CA THR A 305 -15.75 -9.33 -14.73
C THR A 305 -15.06 -8.21 -15.50
N ASN A 306 -15.84 -7.56 -16.36
CA ASN A 306 -15.43 -6.37 -17.09
C ASN A 306 -16.24 -5.16 -16.61
N LEU A 307 -15.66 -3.97 -16.77
CA LEU A 307 -16.43 -2.73 -16.61
C LEU A 307 -16.98 -2.33 -17.98
N GLU A 308 -18.28 -2.10 -18.01
CA GLU A 308 -19.00 -1.65 -19.19
C GLU A 308 -19.14 -0.13 -19.15
N PRO A 309 -19.17 0.54 -20.31
CA PRO A 309 -19.51 1.95 -20.37
C PRO A 309 -20.92 2.19 -19.85
N PHE A 310 -21.17 3.42 -19.45
CA PHE A 310 -22.46 3.85 -18.95
C PHE A 310 -23.48 3.98 -20.08
N ASP A 311 -24.68 3.49 -19.79
CA ASP A 311 -25.83 3.73 -20.63
C ASP A 311 -26.41 5.12 -20.34
N GLU A 312 -27.41 5.49 -21.14
CA GLU A 312 -28.06 6.80 -21.05
C GLU A 312 -28.71 7.07 -19.69
N ALA A 313 -29.28 6.03 -19.07
CA ALA A 313 -29.94 6.14 -17.76
C ALA A 313 -28.93 6.47 -16.65
N ILE A 314 -27.79 5.76 -16.63
CA ILE A 314 -26.72 6.02 -15.65
C ILE A 314 -26.07 7.39 -15.88
N VAL A 315 -25.88 7.78 -17.15
CA VAL A 315 -25.34 9.12 -17.48
C VAL A 315 -26.28 10.22 -16.98
N GLN A 316 -27.59 10.07 -17.18
CA GLN A 316 -28.58 11.01 -16.67
C GLN A 316 -28.53 11.13 -15.14
N GLU A 317 -28.58 10.01 -14.41
CA GLU A 317 -28.47 10.01 -12.94
C GLU A 317 -27.18 10.71 -12.48
N TYR A 318 -26.05 10.41 -13.13
CA TYR A 318 -24.76 11.00 -12.79
C TYR A 318 -24.77 12.52 -12.88
N PHE A 319 -25.28 13.10 -13.98
CA PHE A 319 -25.29 14.55 -14.16
C PHE A 319 -26.36 15.26 -13.34
N GLU A 320 -27.58 14.74 -13.31
CA GLU A 320 -28.72 15.40 -12.66
C GLU A 320 -28.69 15.25 -11.14
N GLU A 321 -28.51 14.02 -10.64
CA GLU A 321 -28.67 13.73 -9.21
C GLU A 321 -27.37 13.92 -8.43
N ARG A 322 -26.24 13.49 -9.00
CA ARG A 322 -24.95 13.47 -8.28
C ARG A 322 -24.15 14.74 -8.48
N ARG A 323 -23.94 15.13 -9.75
CA ARG A 323 -23.14 16.32 -10.09
C ARG A 323 -23.96 17.60 -10.01
N GLN A 324 -25.29 17.50 -10.14
CA GLN A 324 -26.22 18.64 -10.16
C GLN A 324 -25.86 19.67 -11.23
N VAL A 325 -25.49 19.19 -12.43
CA VAL A 325 -25.07 20.04 -13.55
C VAL A 325 -25.99 19.83 -14.75
N ALA A 326 -26.47 20.93 -15.33
CA ALA A 326 -27.20 20.91 -16.59
C ALA A 326 -26.26 21.24 -17.76
N LEU A 327 -26.04 20.28 -18.66
CA LEU A 327 -25.18 20.46 -19.84
C LEU A 327 -25.89 21.08 -21.05
N GLY A 328 -27.21 21.24 -21.01
CA GLY A 328 -28.00 21.78 -22.13
C GLY A 328 -27.99 20.90 -23.40
N LEU A 329 -27.43 19.69 -23.32
CA LEU A 329 -27.38 18.68 -24.37
C LEU A 329 -28.30 17.52 -24.02
N ASP A 330 -28.79 16.80 -25.03
CA ASP A 330 -29.51 15.54 -24.78
C ASP A 330 -28.55 14.43 -24.32
N TRP A 331 -29.06 13.53 -23.48
CA TRP A 331 -28.26 12.47 -22.85
C TRP A 331 -27.63 11.51 -23.86
N ARG A 332 -28.35 11.22 -24.95
CA ARG A 332 -27.83 10.40 -26.04
C ARG A 332 -26.60 11.03 -26.70
N THR A 333 -26.60 12.34 -26.96
CA THR A 333 -25.43 13.07 -27.47
C THR A 333 -24.25 12.95 -26.50
N ILE A 334 -24.48 13.12 -25.20
CA ILE A 334 -23.42 13.00 -24.18
C ILE A 334 -22.84 11.57 -24.17
N VAL A 335 -23.67 10.54 -24.23
CA VAL A 335 -23.22 9.14 -24.31
C VAL A 335 -22.40 8.89 -25.57
N VAL A 336 -22.86 9.37 -26.74
CA VAL A 336 -22.15 9.18 -28.02
C VAL A 336 -20.79 9.89 -28.01
N THR A 337 -20.71 11.10 -27.47
CA THR A 337 -19.47 11.88 -27.42
C THR A 337 -18.47 11.35 -26.41
N SER A 338 -18.93 10.91 -25.23
CA SER A 338 -18.08 10.34 -24.19
C SER A 338 -17.77 8.85 -24.39
N GLY A 339 -18.53 8.17 -25.25
CA GLY A 339 -18.56 6.71 -25.35
C GLY A 339 -19.09 6.04 -24.07
N GLY A 340 -19.78 6.77 -23.20
CA GLY A 340 -20.20 6.31 -21.87
C GLY A 340 -19.03 6.07 -20.90
N VAL A 341 -17.83 6.58 -21.20
CA VAL A 341 -16.64 6.35 -20.36
C VAL A 341 -16.69 7.22 -19.10
N PRO A 342 -16.67 6.63 -17.90
CA PRO A 342 -16.74 7.35 -16.63
C PRO A 342 -15.80 8.55 -16.48
N GLY A 343 -14.51 8.39 -16.82
CA GLY A 343 -13.55 9.49 -16.70
C GLY A 343 -13.78 10.61 -17.72
N ALA A 344 -14.31 10.30 -18.91
CA ALA A 344 -14.71 11.33 -19.87
C ALA A 344 -15.91 12.12 -19.35
N LEU A 345 -16.91 11.43 -18.81
CA LEU A 345 -18.08 12.04 -18.18
C LEU A 345 -17.70 12.93 -16.99
N ALA A 346 -16.76 12.47 -16.16
CA ALA A 346 -16.24 13.27 -15.04
C ALA A 346 -15.57 14.56 -15.51
N MET A 347 -14.73 14.50 -16.55
CA MET A 347 -14.12 15.70 -17.14
C MET A 347 -15.16 16.66 -17.71
N MET A 348 -16.19 16.15 -18.39
CA MET A 348 -17.29 16.99 -18.90
C MET A 348 -18.05 17.69 -17.77
N ALA A 349 -18.32 16.97 -16.67
CA ALA A 349 -18.96 17.54 -15.48
C ALA A 349 -18.07 18.61 -14.81
N ASP A 350 -16.78 18.33 -14.63
CA ASP A 350 -15.83 19.28 -14.05
C ASP A 350 -15.78 20.58 -14.88
N HIS A 351 -15.74 20.47 -16.21
CA HIS A 351 -15.76 21.64 -17.10
C HIS A 351 -17.02 22.48 -16.97
N ALA A 352 -18.19 21.83 -16.91
CA ALA A 352 -19.46 22.54 -16.82
C ALA A 352 -19.69 23.20 -15.43
N MET A 353 -19.14 22.60 -14.37
CA MET A 353 -19.09 23.24 -13.05
C MET A 353 -18.16 24.45 -13.05
N ALA A 354 -17.02 24.37 -13.74
CA ALA A 354 -16.10 25.49 -13.84
C ALA A 354 -16.71 26.68 -14.60
N THR A 355 -17.44 26.43 -15.70
CA THR A 355 -18.12 27.50 -16.47
C THR A 355 -19.24 28.16 -15.68
N THR A 356 -20.04 27.39 -14.93
CA THR A 356 -21.09 27.96 -14.08
C THR A 356 -20.51 28.78 -12.93
N SER A 357 -19.36 28.38 -12.36
CA SER A 357 -18.66 29.20 -11.35
C SER A 357 -17.94 30.43 -11.90
N ALA A 358 -17.57 30.43 -13.19
CA ALA A 358 -16.93 31.58 -13.84
C ALA A 358 -17.95 32.66 -14.24
N ASP A 359 -19.22 32.30 -14.44
CA ASP A 359 -20.30 33.29 -14.58
C ASP A 359 -20.60 34.00 -13.24
N ASP A 360 -20.19 33.40 -12.11
CA ASP A 360 -20.18 33.99 -10.76
C ASP A 360 -18.83 34.67 -10.41
N ASP A 361 -18.01 35.06 -11.40
CA ASP A 361 -16.76 35.78 -11.14
C ASP A 361 -17.03 37.16 -10.53
N PHE A 362 -16.21 37.54 -9.55
CA PHE A 362 -16.21 38.81 -8.81
C PHE A 362 -16.24 40.09 -9.68
N PHE A 363 -15.99 39.98 -10.98
CA PHE A 363 -15.99 41.07 -11.95
C PHE A 363 -17.26 41.17 -12.81
N SER A 364 -18.28 40.32 -12.60
CA SER A 364 -19.53 40.36 -13.37
C SER A 364 -20.40 41.60 -13.08
N ASP A 365 -20.12 42.31 -11.97
CA ASP A 365 -20.79 43.55 -11.55
C ASP A 365 -19.95 44.84 -11.79
N LEU A 366 -18.86 44.78 -12.58
CA LEU A 366 -18.10 45.95 -13.05
C LEU A 366 -18.36 46.20 -14.54
#